data_AF-A0A3R8RBF8-F1
#
_entry.id   AF-A0A3R8RBF8-F1
#
_cell.length_a   1.000
_cell.length_b   1.000
_cell.length_c   1.000
_cell.angle_alpha   90.00
_cell.angle_beta   90.00
_cell.angle_gamma   90.00
#
_symmetry.space_group_name_H-M   'P 1'
#
loop_
_entity.id
_entity.type
_entity.pdbx_description
1 polymer ?
#
loop_
_entity_poly.entity_id
_entity_poly.type
_entity_poly.pdbx_seq_one_letter_code
_entity_poly.pdbx_strand_id
1 'polypeptide(L)'
;MRDEDKPFVYYKTGSGFKISPRNAAGWRAFAVWMFAFFGATGIFVWATVAAERAGWEDSKMLLLVTAPFLCVTAIWVFAMIRYMKARSEIVDMDSLIQLKRELDRNKKRNSR
;
A
#
# COMPACT_ATOMS: atom_id res chain seq x y z
N MET A 1 8.63 19.14 -2.75
CA MET A 1 9.22 18.15 -3.69
C MET A 1 8.60 18.41 -5.04
N ARG A 2 9.39 18.45 -6.11
CA ARG A 2 8.83 18.45 -7.46
C ARG A 2 8.10 17.13 -7.69
N ASP A 3 7.10 17.11 -8.57
CA ASP A 3 6.31 15.91 -8.84
C ASP A 3 7.20 14.73 -9.29
N GLU A 4 8.26 15.03 -10.04
CA GLU A 4 9.29 14.10 -10.51
C GLU A 4 10.05 13.37 -9.38
N ASP A 5 10.15 13.97 -8.19
CA ASP A 5 10.90 13.42 -7.05
C ASP A 5 10.03 12.54 -6.14
N LYS A 6 8.73 12.44 -6.41
CA LYS A 6 7.80 11.73 -5.53
C LYS A 6 8.10 10.22 -5.53
N PRO A 7 8.23 9.59 -4.35
CA PRO A 7 8.67 8.20 -4.24
C PRO A 7 7.66 7.15 -4.76
N PHE A 8 6.38 7.51 -4.82
CA PHE A 8 5.30 6.61 -5.22
C PHE A 8 4.51 7.18 -6.41
N VAL A 9 3.90 6.31 -7.19
CA VAL A 9 2.91 6.68 -8.21
C VAL A 9 1.57 6.08 -7.81
N TYR A 10 0.55 6.94 -7.84
CA TYR A 10 -0.85 6.55 -7.65
C TYR A 10 -1.52 6.56 -9.02
N TYR A 11 -1.82 5.37 -9.54
CA TYR A 11 -2.62 5.21 -10.75
C TYR A 11 -4.09 5.14 -10.35
N LYS A 12 -4.88 6.07 -10.87
CA LYS A 12 -6.34 6.02 -10.80
C LYS A 12 -6.86 5.49 -12.15
N THR A 13 -7.67 4.43 -12.12
CA THR A 13 -8.33 3.88 -13.32
C THR A 13 -9.74 3.46 -12.96
N GLY A 14 -10.74 4.27 -13.36
CA GLY A 14 -12.13 4.03 -12.96
C GLY A 14 -12.31 3.97 -11.42
N SER A 15 -12.84 2.85 -10.91
CA SER A 15 -12.99 2.60 -9.46
C SER A 15 -11.75 1.98 -8.80
N GLY A 16 -10.76 1.54 -9.59
CA GLY A 16 -9.54 0.93 -9.12
C GLY A 16 -8.45 1.96 -8.80
N PHE A 17 -7.61 1.62 -7.82
CA PHE A 17 -6.38 2.36 -7.55
C PHE A 17 -5.20 1.40 -7.40
N LYS A 18 -4.04 1.81 -7.92
CA LYS A 18 -2.79 1.07 -7.78
C LYS A 18 -1.70 2.03 -7.30
N ILE A 19 -1.04 1.66 -6.21
CA ILE A 19 0.09 2.40 -5.66
C ILE A 19 1.34 1.56 -5.87
N SER A 20 2.34 2.09 -6.56
CA SER A 20 3.62 1.40 -6.77
C SER A 20 4.80 2.33 -6.46
N PRO A 21 5.86 1.81 -5.82
CA PRO A 21 7.12 2.54 -5.67
C PRO A 21 7.76 2.75 -7.06
N ARG A 22 8.25 3.97 -7.32
CA ARG A 22 8.85 4.35 -8.61
C ARG A 22 10.37 4.47 -8.57
N ASN A 23 10.93 4.84 -7.41
CA ASN A 23 12.36 5.09 -7.23
C ASN A 23 12.92 4.37 -6.00
N ALA A 24 14.25 4.41 -5.82
CA ALA A 24 14.92 3.80 -4.69
C ALA A 24 14.39 4.29 -3.34
N ALA A 25 13.95 5.55 -3.24
CA ALA A 25 13.36 6.10 -2.02
C ALA A 25 11.99 5.48 -1.70
N GLY A 26 11.14 5.24 -2.71
CA GLY A 26 9.86 4.55 -2.55
C GLY A 26 10.02 3.09 -2.14
N TRP A 27 10.99 2.39 -2.74
CA TRP A 27 11.33 1.02 -2.35
C TRP A 27 11.91 0.93 -0.94
N ARG A 28 12.79 1.85 -0.54
CA ARG A 28 13.30 1.92 0.83
C ARG A 28 12.19 2.18 1.84
N ALA A 29 11.31 3.14 1.56
CA ALA A 29 10.17 3.43 2.43
C ALA A 29 9.24 2.21 2.53
N PHE A 30 8.93 1.55 1.41
CA PHE A 30 8.16 0.30 1.42
C PHE A 30 8.83 -0.79 2.25
N ALA A 31 10.13 -1.01 2.06
CA ALA A 31 10.90 -2.00 2.81
C ALA A 31 10.89 -1.72 4.32
N VAL A 32 10.99 -0.45 4.74
CA VAL A 32 10.87 -0.07 6.17
C VAL A 32 9.50 -0.44 6.73
N TRP A 33 8.41 -0.12 6.00
CA TRP A 33 7.06 -0.50 6.40
C TRP A 33 6.88 -2.02 6.49
N MET A 34 7.42 -2.76 5.53
CA MET A 34 7.36 -4.23 5.52
C MET A 34 8.23 -4.86 6.61
N PHE A 35 9.40 -4.32 6.89
CA PHE A 35 10.28 -4.81 7.93
C PHE A 35 9.66 -4.65 9.32
N ALA A 36 9.08 -3.47 9.59
CA ALA A 36 8.34 -3.24 10.83
C ALA A 36 7.13 -4.19 10.96
N PHE A 37 6.38 -4.41 9.87
CA PHE A 37 5.27 -5.37 9.86
C PHE A 37 5.73 -6.82 10.09
N PHE A 38 6.86 -7.20 9.49
CA PHE A 38 7.46 -8.53 9.70
C PHE A 38 7.88 -8.73 11.16
N GLY A 39 8.51 -7.73 11.77
CA GLY A 39 8.84 -7.73 13.19
C GLY A 39 7.60 -7.88 14.09
N ALA A 40 6.54 -7.10 13.81
CA ALA A 40 5.29 -7.21 14.55
C ALA A 40 4.62 -8.60 14.38
N THR A 41 4.68 -9.17 13.18
CA THR A 41 4.19 -10.53 12.90
C THR A 41 5.00 -11.58 13.65
N GLY A 42 6.33 -11.42 13.72
CA GLY A 42 7.20 -12.29 14.51
C GLY A 42 6.87 -12.25 16.01
N ILE A 43 6.59 -11.06 16.56
CA ILE A 43 6.14 -10.89 17.94
C ILE A 43 4.78 -11.57 18.16
N PHE A 44 3.84 -11.42 17.21
CA PHE A 44 2.54 -12.08 17.27
C PHE A 44 2.69 -13.61 17.30
N VAL A 45 3.48 -14.19 16.38
CA VAL A 45 3.73 -15.64 16.36
C VAL A 45 4.39 -16.09 17.66
N TRP A 46 5.40 -15.37 18.15
CA TRP A 46 6.02 -15.68 19.44
C TRP A 46 5.01 -15.63 20.59
N ALA A 47 4.16 -14.60 20.64
CA ALA A 47 3.13 -14.45 21.66
C ALA A 47 2.08 -15.57 21.60
N THR A 48 1.70 -16.02 20.40
CA THR A 48 0.79 -17.17 20.23
C THR A 48 1.40 -18.45 20.78
N VAL A 49 2.66 -18.76 20.46
CA VAL A 49 3.37 -19.94 20.97
C VAL A 49 3.56 -19.85 22.49
N ALA A 50 3.85 -18.67 23.03
CA ALA A 50 3.99 -18.46 24.47
C ALA A 50 2.67 -18.67 25.22
N ALA A 51 1.56 -18.15 24.68
CA ALA A 51 0.22 -18.33 25.26
C ALA A 51 -0.23 -19.79 25.23
N GLU A 52 0.02 -20.50 24.14
CA GLU A 52 -0.26 -21.93 24.01
C GLU A 52 0.52 -22.75 25.05
N ARG A 53 1.82 -22.49 25.22
CA ARG A 53 2.65 -23.13 26.26
C ARG A 53 2.19 -22.82 27.68
N ALA A 54 1.57 -21.67 27.90
CA ALA A 54 0.99 -21.28 29.18
C ALA A 54 -0.40 -21.91 29.43
N GLY A 55 -0.91 -22.72 28.50
CA GLY A 55 -2.20 -23.40 28.63
C GLY A 55 -3.40 -22.44 28.52
N TRP A 56 -3.25 -21.33 27.78
CA TRP A 56 -4.36 -20.42 27.57
C TRP A 56 -5.47 -21.09 26.75
N GLU A 57 -6.72 -20.89 27.15
CA GLU A 57 -7.88 -21.31 26.38
C GLU A 57 -7.96 -20.55 25.06
N ASP A 58 -8.46 -21.21 24.00
CA ASP A 58 -8.59 -20.64 22.65
C ASP A 58 -9.38 -19.32 22.64
N SER A 59 -10.38 -19.18 23.50
CA SER A 59 -11.19 -17.97 23.65
C SER A 59 -10.35 -16.76 24.11
N LYS A 60 -9.43 -16.98 25.05
CA LYS A 60 -8.52 -15.95 25.57
C LYS A 60 -7.44 -15.61 24.53
N MET A 61 -6.93 -16.61 23.81
CA MET A 61 -5.99 -16.40 22.73
C MET A 61 -6.60 -15.54 21.62
N LEU A 62 -7.85 -15.85 21.22
CA LEU A 62 -8.58 -15.08 20.21
C LEU A 62 -8.79 -13.62 20.65
N LEU A 63 -9.27 -13.41 21.87
CA LEU A 63 -9.62 -12.07 22.35
C LEU A 63 -8.42 -11.21 22.75
N LEU A 64 -7.36 -11.80 23.32
CA LEU A 64 -6.24 -11.05 23.90
C LEU A 64 -5.00 -11.00 23.01
N VAL A 65 -4.88 -11.91 22.03
CA VAL A 65 -3.72 -11.94 21.13
C VAL A 65 -4.14 -11.65 19.70
N THR A 66 -5.10 -12.41 19.16
CA THR A 66 -5.51 -12.31 17.76
C THR A 66 -6.29 -11.03 17.45
N ALA A 67 -7.33 -10.72 18.22
CA ALA A 67 -8.16 -9.54 17.98
C ALA A 67 -7.34 -8.22 18.05
N PRO A 68 -6.48 -8.00 19.07
CA PRO A 68 -5.62 -6.82 19.09
C PRO A 68 -4.65 -6.77 17.91
N PHE A 69 -4.05 -7.91 17.52
CA PHE A 69 -3.17 -7.96 16.35
C PHE A 69 -3.90 -7.58 15.06
N LEU A 70 -5.14 -8.04 14.86
CA LEU A 70 -5.98 -7.65 13.72
C LEU A 70 -6.31 -6.16 13.73
N CYS A 71 -6.68 -5.59 14.88
CA CYS A 71 -6.95 -4.16 15.02
C CYS A 71 -5.70 -3.32 14.69
N VAL A 72 -4.55 -3.68 15.26
CA VAL A 72 -3.27 -3.00 14.99
C VAL A 72 -2.90 -3.14 13.51
N THR A 73 -3.08 -4.31 12.92
CA THR A 73 -2.80 -4.54 11.49
C THR A 73 -3.70 -3.69 10.60
N ALA A 74 -4.99 -3.58 10.91
CA ALA A 74 -5.92 -2.73 10.16
C ALA A 74 -5.51 -1.25 10.21
N ILE A 75 -5.16 -0.75 11.40
CA ILE A 75 -4.64 0.61 11.59
C ILE A 75 -3.32 0.80 10.83
N TRP A 76 -2.42 -0.18 10.87
CA TRP A 76 -1.13 -0.16 10.19
C TRP A 76 -1.27 -0.07 8.68
N VAL A 77 -2.14 -0.90 8.09
CA VAL A 77 -2.45 -0.88 6.65
C VAL A 77 -3.03 0.47 6.26
N PHE A 78 -3.97 1.01 7.04
CA PHE A 78 -4.53 2.33 6.77
C PHE A 78 -3.48 3.45 6.84
N ALA A 79 -2.60 3.41 7.84
CA ALA A 79 -1.49 4.34 7.99
C ALA A 79 -0.51 4.25 6.82
N MET A 80 -0.17 3.04 6.39
CA MET A 80 0.71 2.77 5.25
C MET A 80 0.11 3.33 3.95
N ILE A 81 -1.17 3.05 3.67
CA ILE A 81 -1.89 3.60 2.51
C ILE A 81 -1.92 5.13 2.57
N ARG A 82 -2.24 5.71 3.74
CA ARG A 82 -2.30 7.16 3.94
C ARG A 82 -0.93 7.81 3.72
N TYR A 83 0.15 7.18 4.18
CA TYR A 83 1.53 7.61 4.00
C TYR A 83 1.93 7.58 2.53
N MET A 84 1.66 6.47 1.84
CA MET A 84 1.98 6.33 0.42
C MET A 84 1.20 7.32 -0.45
N LYS A 85 -0.10 7.49 -0.17
CA LYS A 85 -0.96 8.47 -0.87
C LYS A 85 -0.50 9.91 -0.65
N ALA A 86 0.02 10.24 0.53
CA ALA A 86 0.56 11.58 0.81
C ALA A 86 1.85 11.86 0.03
N ARG A 87 2.60 10.82 -0.35
CA ARG A 87 3.90 10.92 -1.03
C ARG A 87 3.86 10.39 -2.47
N SER A 88 2.67 10.22 -3.04
CA SER A 88 2.49 9.75 -4.41
C SER A 88 2.25 10.88 -5.39
N GLU A 89 2.83 10.77 -6.56
CA GLU A 89 2.39 11.51 -7.75
C GLU A 89 1.06 10.90 -8.21
N ILE A 90 0.02 11.72 -8.32
CA ILE A 90 -1.31 11.26 -8.75
C ILE A 90 -1.33 11.32 -10.26
N VAL A 91 -1.22 10.15 -10.90
CA VAL A 91 -1.28 10.01 -12.34
C VAL A 91 -2.65 9.44 -12.68
N ASP A 92 -3.51 10.31 -13.22
CA ASP A 92 -4.83 9.92 -13.68
C ASP A 92 -4.70 9.20 -15.03
N MET A 93 -4.83 7.87 -15.04
CA MET A 93 -4.71 7.10 -16.28
C MET A 93 -5.87 7.33 -17.23
N ASP A 94 -7.04 7.69 -16.72
CA ASP A 94 -8.19 7.98 -17.57
C ASP A 94 -7.92 9.25 -18.40
N SER A 95 -7.27 10.25 -17.79
CA SER A 95 -6.82 11.45 -18.50
C SER A 95 -5.77 11.14 -19.58
N LEU A 96 -4.82 10.25 -19.30
CA LEU A 96 -3.77 9.86 -20.25
C LEU A 96 -4.27 8.99 -21.40
N ILE A 97 -5.24 8.10 -21.13
CA ILE A 97 -5.92 7.31 -22.16
C ILE A 97 -6.78 8.22 -23.05
N GLN A 98 -7.47 9.21 -22.48
CA GLN A 98 -8.22 10.20 -23.25
C GLN A 98 -7.28 11.05 -24.12
N LEU A 99 -6.18 11.56 -23.56
CA LEU A 99 -5.19 12.34 -24.30
C LEU A 99 -4.58 11.54 -25.46
N LYS A 100 -4.23 10.27 -25.22
CA LYS A 100 -3.72 9.37 -26.27
C LYS A 100 -4.76 9.14 -27.37
N ARG A 101 -6.04 8.96 -27.00
CA ARG A 101 -7.15 8.81 -27.98
C ARG A 101 -7.38 10.08 -28.80
N GLU A 102 -7.14 11.26 -28.24
CA GLU A 102 -7.24 12.53 -28.97
C GLU A 102 -6.06 12.75 -29.91
N LEU A 103 -4.84 12.44 -29.45
CA LEU A 103 -3.63 12.48 -30.29
C LEU A 103 -3.72 11.51 -31.48
N ASP A 104 -4.18 10.27 -31.24
CA ASP A 104 -4.37 9.27 -32.30
C ASP A 104 -5.45 9.74 -33.31
N ARG A 105 -6.51 10.42 -32.85
CA ARG A 105 -7.54 11.02 -33.74
C ARG A 105 -7.01 12.19 -34.56
N ASN A 106 -6.25 13.11 -33.96
CA ASN A 106 -5.66 14.24 -34.68
C ASN A 106 -4.61 13.80 -35.69
N LYS A 107 -3.78 12.80 -35.36
CA LYS A 107 -2.79 12.23 -36.30
C LYS A 107 -3.46 11.64 -37.54
N LYS A 108 -4.58 10.94 -37.37
CA LYS A 108 -5.35 10.33 -38.46
C LYS A 108 -6.07 11.36 -39.35
N ARG A 109 -6.40 12.52 -38.77
CA ARG A 109 -7.00 13.67 -39.48
C ARG A 109 -5.97 14.48 -40.27
N ASN A 110 -4.73 14.59 -39.77
CA ASN A 110 -3.63 15.28 -40.46
C ASN A 110 -2.92 14.43 -41.54
N SER A 111 -3.25 13.13 -41.64
CA SER A 111 -2.70 12.21 -42.64
C SER A 111 -3.66 11.96 -43.83
N ARG A 112 -4.74 12.75 -43.95
CA ARG A 112 -5.66 12.81 -45.10
C ARG A 112 -5.53 14.18 -45.72
#